data_AF-A0A6I4Q7N5-F1
#
_entry.id   AF-A0A6I4Q7N5-F1
#
_cell.length_a   1.000
_cell.length_b   1.000
_cell.length_c   1.000
_cell.angle_alpha   90.00
_cell.angle_beta   90.00
_cell.angle_gamma   90.00
#
_symmetry.space_group_name_H-M   'P 1'
#
loop_
_entity.id
_entity.type
_entity.pdbx_description
1 polymer ?
#
loop_
_entity_poly.entity_id
_entity_poly.type
_entity_poly.pdbx_seq_one_letter_code
_entity_poly.pdbx_strand_id
1 'polypeptide(L)'
;MPPDFRGQVSYKDGVEVPHGTKGSVRPDFCNGTTCSIEVKNYDIGKYADNLINNISKQALERQKHLPNGMRQEVVIDVRGQHLTPAMEAKITKGIEKKSNGIIKKEQIIFKDK
;
A
#
# COMPACT_ATOMS: atom_id res chain seq x y z
N MET A 1 -6.79 -14.46 -14.57
CA MET A 1 -6.46 -14.19 -13.15
C MET A 1 -6.30 -15.53 -12.45
N PRO A 2 -5.40 -15.66 -11.46
CA PRO A 2 -5.39 -16.82 -10.58
C PRO A 2 -6.75 -16.96 -9.86
N PRO A 3 -7.17 -18.18 -9.51
CA PRO A 3 -8.52 -18.48 -9.03
C PRO A 3 -8.89 -17.86 -7.66
N ASP A 4 -7.93 -17.35 -6.89
CA ASP A 4 -8.15 -16.84 -5.52
C ASP A 4 -8.36 -15.32 -5.43
N PHE A 5 -8.48 -14.63 -6.57
CA PHE A 5 -8.67 -13.17 -6.58
C PHE A 5 -10.16 -12.82 -6.56
N ARG A 6 -10.61 -12.21 -5.46
CA ARG A 6 -11.93 -11.59 -5.38
C ARG A 6 -11.88 -10.22 -6.08
N GLY A 7 -12.98 -9.84 -6.73
CA GLY A 7 -13.12 -8.47 -7.26
C GLY A 7 -12.97 -7.43 -6.15
N GLN A 8 -12.74 -6.16 -6.51
CA GLN A 8 -12.59 -5.09 -5.50
C GLN A 8 -13.79 -5.02 -4.55
N VAL A 9 -13.54 -5.19 -3.26
CA VAL A 9 -14.51 -5.09 -2.18
C VAL A 9 -14.22 -3.83 -1.35
N SER A 10 -15.27 -3.19 -0.84
CA SER A 10 -15.11 -2.05 0.08
C SER A 10 -15.25 -2.54 1.52
N TYR A 11 -14.47 -1.98 2.44
CA TYR A 11 -14.51 -2.31 3.86
C TYR A 11 -14.80 -1.07 4.68
N LYS A 12 -15.60 -1.24 5.73
CA LYS A 12 -15.83 -0.23 6.75
C LYS A 12 -15.84 -0.92 8.10
N ASP A 13 -14.98 -0.44 8.99
CA ASP A 13 -14.87 -0.88 10.38
C ASP A 13 -14.72 -2.41 10.52
N GLY A 14 -13.95 -3.02 9.61
CA GLY A 14 -13.67 -4.45 9.58
C GLY A 14 -14.70 -5.31 8.84
N VAL A 15 -15.73 -4.70 8.25
CA VAL A 15 -16.83 -5.42 7.58
C VAL A 15 -16.89 -5.06 6.10
N GLU A 16 -17.17 -6.04 5.24
CA GLU A 16 -17.43 -5.82 3.81
C GLU A 16 -18.72 -5.00 3.61
N VAL A 17 -18.65 -3.94 2.81
CA VAL A 17 -19.77 -3.04 2.54
C VAL A 17 -19.93 -2.76 1.03
N PRO A 18 -21.13 -2.34 0.58
CA PRO A 18 -21.36 -1.97 -0.81
C PRO A 18 -20.42 -0.87 -1.31
N HIS A 19 -20.18 -0.86 -2.63
CA HIS A 19 -19.40 0.19 -3.28
C HIS A 19 -19.99 1.58 -3.06
N GLY A 20 -19.14 2.57 -2.81
CA GLY A 20 -19.57 3.95 -2.55
C GLY A 20 -20.05 4.23 -1.13
N THR A 21 -19.95 3.25 -0.21
CA THR A 21 -20.29 3.47 1.20
C THR A 21 -19.41 4.57 1.79
N LYS A 22 -20.02 5.64 2.31
CA LYS A 22 -19.29 6.80 2.85
C LYS A 22 -18.38 6.37 4.01
N GLY A 23 -17.11 6.73 3.90
CA GLY A 23 -16.06 6.39 4.87
C GLY A 23 -15.54 4.96 4.77
N SER A 24 -15.89 4.20 3.72
CA SER A 24 -15.26 2.90 3.45
C SER A 24 -13.93 3.07 2.71
N VAL A 25 -13.06 2.07 2.84
CA VAL A 25 -11.84 1.92 2.04
C VAL A 25 -12.05 0.82 1.01
N ARG A 26 -11.50 0.99 -0.19
CA ARG A 26 -11.58 0.02 -1.27
C ARG A 26 -10.18 -0.33 -1.74
N PRO A 27 -9.57 -1.42 -1.24
CA PRO A 27 -8.31 -1.94 -1.73
C PRO A 27 -8.40 -2.30 -3.22
N ASP A 28 -7.31 -2.08 -3.97
CA ASP A 28 -7.26 -2.44 -5.39
C ASP A 28 -7.33 -3.95 -5.65
N PHE A 29 -6.73 -4.73 -4.75
CA PHE A 29 -6.66 -6.19 -4.80
C PHE A 29 -6.78 -6.78 -3.41
N CYS A 30 -7.46 -7.92 -3.27
CA CYS A 30 -7.48 -8.71 -2.04
C CYS A 30 -7.50 -10.21 -2.38
N ASN A 31 -6.68 -11.02 -1.69
CA ASN A 31 -6.64 -12.48 -1.84
C ASN A 31 -7.02 -13.22 -0.54
N GLY A 32 -7.99 -12.68 0.21
CA GLY A 32 -8.47 -13.24 1.47
C GLY A 32 -7.64 -12.83 2.68
N THR A 33 -6.30 -12.97 2.63
CA THR A 33 -5.41 -12.64 3.76
C THR A 33 -4.53 -11.41 3.52
N THR A 34 -4.23 -11.08 2.27
CA THR A 34 -3.53 -9.86 1.88
C THR A 34 -4.48 -8.97 1.08
N CYS A 35 -4.53 -7.70 1.46
CA CYS A 35 -5.25 -6.65 0.76
C CYS A 35 -4.30 -5.51 0.38
N SER A 36 -4.60 -4.87 -0.75
CA SER A 36 -3.84 -3.80 -1.41
C SER A 36 -2.46 -4.24 -1.91
N ILE A 37 -2.40 -4.49 -3.21
CA ILE A 37 -1.23 -4.34 -4.07
C ILE A 37 -1.49 -3.06 -4.86
N GLU A 38 -0.79 -1.98 -4.56
CA GLU A 38 -0.97 -0.70 -5.24
C GLU A 38 0.32 -0.28 -5.92
N VAL A 39 0.25 0.10 -7.20
CA VAL A 39 1.42 0.54 -7.97
C VAL A 39 1.51 2.06 -7.90
N LYS A 40 2.51 2.58 -7.16
CA LYS A 40 2.80 4.01 -7.08
C LYS A 40 3.93 4.37 -8.05
N ASN A 41 3.64 5.24 -9.00
CA ASN A 41 4.62 5.76 -9.95
C ASN A 41 4.92 7.24 -9.63
N TYR A 42 5.76 7.48 -8.63
CA TYR A 42 6.23 8.82 -8.25
C TYR A 42 7.64 9.01 -8.81
N ASP A 43 7.99 10.24 -9.19
CA ASP A 43 9.39 10.63 -9.32
C ASP A 43 10.05 10.60 -7.93
N ILE A 44 10.83 9.54 -7.68
CA ILE A 44 11.46 9.30 -6.37
C ILE A 44 12.63 10.25 -6.11
N GLY A 45 13.22 10.84 -7.14
CA GLY A 45 14.29 11.83 -6.99
C GLY A 45 13.76 13.15 -6.43
N LYS A 46 12.54 13.52 -6.81
CA LYS A 46 11.92 14.79 -6.41
C LYS A 46 10.88 14.68 -5.30
N TYR A 47 10.14 13.57 -5.24
CA TYR A 47 8.93 13.47 -4.42
C TYR A 47 8.91 12.27 -3.46
N ALA A 48 10.06 11.73 -3.07
CA ALA A 48 10.15 10.62 -2.12
C ALA A 48 9.39 10.88 -0.80
N ASP A 49 9.48 12.09 -0.23
CA ASP A 49 8.80 12.38 1.04
C ASP A 49 7.27 12.43 0.88
N ASN A 50 6.78 12.89 -0.27
CA ASN A 50 5.35 12.87 -0.61
C ASN A 50 4.85 11.44 -0.82
N LEU A 51 5.62 10.60 -1.51
CA LEU A 51 5.35 9.18 -1.68
C LEU A 51 5.22 8.49 -0.31
N ILE A 52 6.21 8.69 0.57
CA ILE A 52 6.21 8.15 1.93
C ILE A 52 4.96 8.60 2.70
N ASN A 53 4.66 9.91 2.70
CA ASN A 53 3.51 10.46 3.41
C ASN A 53 2.18 9.87 2.91
N ASN A 54 2.02 9.80 1.59
CA ASN A 54 0.79 9.32 0.97
C ASN A 54 0.57 7.84 1.23
N ILE A 55 1.59 7.00 1.11
CA ILE A 55 1.50 5.57 1.43
C ILE A 55 1.17 5.40 2.90
N SER A 56 1.88 6.09 3.80
CA SER A 56 1.70 5.94 5.24
C SER A 56 0.31 6.37 5.70
N LYS A 57 -0.21 7.49 5.19
CA LYS A 57 -1.56 7.96 5.48
C LYS A 57 -2.61 6.96 5.02
N GLN A 58 -2.46 6.42 3.81
CA GLN A 58 -3.37 5.39 3.30
C GLN A 58 -3.32 4.13 4.16
N ALA A 59 -2.14 3.67 4.58
CA ALA A 59 -1.98 2.50 5.43
C ALA A 59 -2.72 2.65 6.77
N LEU A 60 -2.58 3.83 7.41
CA LEU A 60 -3.24 4.16 8.67
C LEU A 60 -4.77 4.22 8.52
N GLU A 61 -5.29 4.85 7.46
CA GLU A 61 -6.73 4.90 7.22
C GLU A 61 -7.30 3.51 6.93
N ARG A 62 -6.61 2.72 6.09
CA ARG A 62 -7.02 1.35 5.77
C ARG A 62 -7.02 0.46 7.00
N GLN A 63 -6.05 0.61 7.91
CA GLN A 63 -5.99 -0.19 9.14
C GLN A 63 -7.23 -0.01 10.05
N LYS A 64 -7.92 1.14 9.97
CA LYS A 64 -9.15 1.38 10.74
C LYS A 64 -10.35 0.59 10.19
N HIS A 65 -10.33 0.30 8.89
CA HIS A 65 -11.51 -0.20 8.19
C HIS A 65 -11.33 -1.61 7.62
N LEU A 66 -10.10 -2.06 7.43
CA LEU A 66 -9.80 -3.43 7.02
C LEU A 66 -10.05 -4.41 8.18
N PRO A 67 -10.51 -5.64 7.89
CA PRO A 67 -10.53 -6.74 8.84
C PRO A 67 -9.18 -6.94 9.54
N ASN A 68 -9.22 -7.29 10.83
CA ASN A 68 -8.02 -7.57 11.61
C ASN A 68 -7.21 -8.70 10.99
N GLY A 69 -5.88 -8.54 10.98
CA GLY A 69 -4.95 -9.51 10.40
C GLY A 69 -4.75 -9.39 8.90
N MET A 70 -5.47 -8.49 8.19
CA MET A 70 -5.19 -8.24 6.78
C MET A 70 -3.85 -7.54 6.58
N ARG A 71 -3.02 -8.14 5.73
CA ARG A 71 -1.71 -7.59 5.36
C ARG A 71 -1.88 -6.55 4.25
N GLN A 72 -1.13 -5.45 4.33
CA GLN A 72 -1.05 -4.42 3.29
C GLN A 72 0.26 -4.47 2.52
N GLU A 73 0.25 -4.37 1.19
CA GLU A 73 1.46 -4.35 0.33
C GLU A 73 1.50 -3.09 -0.56
N VAL A 74 2.70 -2.70 -0.99
CA VAL A 74 2.88 -1.58 -1.92
C VAL A 74 3.94 -1.92 -2.94
N VAL A 75 3.63 -1.62 -4.21
CA VAL A 75 4.56 -1.69 -5.32
C VAL A 75 4.91 -0.27 -5.71
N ILE A 76 6.19 0.07 -5.72
CA ILE A 76 6.69 1.38 -6.14
C ILE A 76 7.34 1.18 -7.50
N ASP A 77 6.72 1.73 -8.53
CA ASP A 77 7.24 1.67 -9.89
C ASP A 77 8.35 2.71 -10.05
N VAL A 78 9.57 2.21 -10.22
CA VAL A 78 10.78 3.01 -10.38
C VAL A 78 11.46 2.73 -11.72
N ARG A 79 10.75 2.06 -12.65
CA ARG A 79 11.29 1.76 -13.98
C ARG A 79 11.68 3.05 -14.69
N GLY A 80 12.90 3.09 -15.23
CA GLY A 80 13.46 4.27 -15.87
C GLY A 80 13.91 5.39 -14.92
N GLN A 81 13.84 5.18 -13.60
CA GLN A 81 14.34 6.10 -12.58
C GLN A 81 15.65 5.59 -11.96
N HIS A 82 16.45 6.49 -11.39
CA HIS A 82 17.68 6.11 -10.70
C HIS A 82 17.41 5.83 -9.21
N LEU A 83 17.19 4.56 -8.86
CA LEU A 83 17.05 4.11 -7.47
C LEU A 83 18.43 3.79 -6.87
N THR A 84 18.86 4.56 -5.87
CA THR A 84 20.07 4.25 -5.09
C THR A 84 19.72 3.48 -3.81
N PRO A 85 20.66 2.71 -3.22
CA PRO A 85 20.43 2.02 -1.94
C PRO A 85 20.04 2.97 -0.81
N ALA A 86 20.56 4.20 -0.81
CA ALA A 86 20.20 5.22 0.18
C ALA A 86 18.75 5.70 0.01
N MET A 87 18.29 5.88 -1.23
CA MET A 87 16.90 6.24 -1.52
C MET A 87 15.94 5.11 -1.16
N GLU A 88 16.29 3.88 -1.51
CA GLU A 88 15.51 2.69 -1.13
C GLU A 88 15.36 2.61 0.39
N ALA A 89 16.48 2.71 1.13
CA ALA A 89 16.47 2.70 2.58
C ALA A 89 15.66 3.86 3.19
N LYS A 90 15.75 5.08 2.62
CA LYS A 90 14.95 6.23 3.05
C LYS A 90 13.45 5.96 2.87
N ILE A 91 13.05 5.48 1.70
CA ILE A 91 11.65 5.21 1.38
C ILE A 91 11.09 4.09 2.26
N THR A 92 11.78 2.96 2.35
CA THR A 92 11.39 1.82 3.18
C THR A 92 11.24 2.20 4.65
N LYS A 93 12.30 2.77 5.26
CA LYS A 93 12.26 3.17 6.68
C LYS A 93 11.25 4.28 6.94
N GLY A 94 11.09 5.20 5.98
CA GLY A 94 10.12 6.29 6.06
C GLY A 94 8.69 5.77 6.12
N ILE A 95 8.32 4.84 5.22
CA ILE A 95 7.01 4.21 5.17
C ILE A 95 6.76 3.38 6.43
N GLU A 96 7.72 2.54 6.83
CA GLU A 96 7.58 1.70 8.03
C GLU A 96 7.36 2.55 9.27
N LYS A 97 8.18 3.58 9.48
CA LYS A 97 8.05 4.48 10.63
C LYS A 97 6.73 5.25 10.63
N LYS A 98 6.35 5.87 9.50
CA LYS A 98 5.16 6.72 9.44
C LYS A 98 3.85 5.94 9.35
N SER A 99 3.89 4.68 8.94
CA SER A 99 2.74 3.77 9.01
C SER A 99 2.64 3.04 10.35
N ASN A 100 3.46 3.40 11.36
CA ASN A 100 3.51 2.71 12.66
C ASN A 100 3.74 1.18 12.54
N GLY A 101 4.52 0.75 11.55
CA GLY A 101 4.83 -0.66 11.32
C GLY A 101 3.73 -1.48 10.63
N ILE A 102 2.64 -0.84 10.16
CA ILE A 102 1.59 -1.51 9.38
C ILE A 102 2.15 -2.07 8.07
N ILE A 103 3.02 -1.29 7.41
CA ILE A 103 3.76 -1.71 6.21
C ILE A 103 5.23 -1.84 6.60
N LYS A 104 5.75 -3.07 6.61
CA LYS A 104 7.16 -3.36 6.85
C LYS A 104 7.92 -3.46 5.53
N LYS A 105 9.25 -3.54 5.62
CA LYS A 105 10.13 -3.68 4.45
C LYS A 105 9.71 -4.81 3.51
N GLU A 106 9.30 -5.94 4.06
CA GLU A 106 8.95 -7.15 3.28
C GLU A 106 7.67 -6.96 2.45
N GLN A 107 6.89 -5.91 2.74
CA GLN A 107 5.65 -5.54 2.06
C GLN A 107 5.85 -4.41 1.04
N ILE A 108 7.09 -3.94 0.85
CA ILE A 108 7.44 -2.87 -0.09
C ILE A 108 8.26 -3.46 -1.23
N ILE A 109 7.70 -3.42 -2.43
CA ILE A 109 8.32 -3.96 -3.63
C ILE A 109 8.70 -2.81 -4.55
N PHE A 110 9.97 -2.67 -4.90
CA PHE A 110 10.42 -1.75 -5.94
C PHE A 110 10.41 -2.48 -7.28
N LYS A 111 9.61 -1.98 -8.24
CA LYS A 111 9.58 -2.49 -9.60
C LYS A 111 10.56 -1.69 -10.44
N ASP A 112 11.70 -2.29 -10.76
CA ASP A 112 12.82 -1.67 -11.49
C ASP A 112 13.02 -2.23 -12.90
N LYS A 113 12.31 -3.31 -13.26
CA LYS A 113 12.36 -4.01 -14.56
C LYS A 113 10.96 -4.30 -15.10
#